data_AF-A0A2V6C5A5-F1
#
_entry.id   AF-A0A2V6C5A5-F1
#
_cell.length_a   1.000
_cell.length_b   1.000
_cell.length_c   1.000
_cell.angle_alpha   90.00
_cell.angle_beta   90.00
_cell.angle_gamma   90.00
#
_symmetry.space_group_name_H-M   'P 1'
#
loop_
_entity.id
_entity.type
_entity.pdbx_description
1 polymer ?
#
loop_
_entity_poly.entity_id
_entity_poly.type
_entity_poly.pdbx_seq_one_letter_code
_entity_poly.pdbx_strand_id
1 'polypeptide(L)' 'MSVDRAAIKAAQEKLDAHLREIVQWHFSPETGCPFWLDWAKKNFDPRKEIKSFADVLKFAHF' A
#
# COMPACT_ATOMS: atom_id res chain seq x y z
N MET A 1 -21.65 6.59 -20.53
CA MET A 1 -20.33 5.99 -20.80
C MET A 1 -20.27 4.68 -20.04
N SER A 2 -20.27 3.54 -20.73
CA SER A 2 -20.07 2.25 -20.09
C SER A 2 -18.59 2.11 -19.80
N VAL A 3 -18.22 2.13 -18.52
CA VAL A 3 -16.82 1.90 -18.14
C VAL A 3 -16.51 0.43 -18.36
N ASP A 4 -15.53 0.14 -19.21
CA ASP A 4 -15.08 -1.22 -19.47
C ASP A 4 -14.55 -1.87 -18.18
N ARG A 5 -15.21 -2.93 -17.73
CA ARG A 5 -14.82 -3.66 -16.52
C ARG A 5 -13.37 -4.19 -16.57
N ALA A 6 -12.90 -4.54 -17.77
CA ALA A 6 -11.51 -4.93 -17.99
C ALA A 6 -10.53 -3.77 -17.72
N ALA A 7 -10.87 -2.55 -18.16
CA ALA A 7 -10.06 -1.36 -17.90
C ALA A 7 -10.01 -1.01 -16.41
N ILE A 8 -11.14 -1.18 -15.70
CA ILE A 8 -11.19 -0.98 -14.24
C ILE A 8 -10.25 -1.96 -13.53
N LYS A 9 -10.29 -3.25 -13.89
CA LYS A 9 -9.43 -4.26 -13.28
C LYS A 9 -7.95 -3.98 -13.52
N ALA A 10 -7.58 -3.60 -14.76
CA ALA A 10 -6.20 -3.25 -15.08
C ALA A 10 -5.71 -2.00 -14.31
N ALA A 11 -6.58 -1.00 -14.14
CA ALA A 11 -6.27 0.19 -13.35
C ALA A 11 -6.08 -0.16 -11.85
N GLN A 12 -6.91 -1.04 -11.30
CA GLN A 12 -6.75 -1.54 -9.93
C GLN A 12 -5.45 -2.30 -9.73
N GLU A 13 -5.09 -3.21 -10.64
CA GLU A 13 -3.83 -3.96 -10.55
C GLU A 13 -2.61 -3.03 -10.61
N LYS A 14 -2.67 -1.98 -11.44
CA LYS A 14 -1.63 -0.95 -11.51
C LYS A 14 -1.54 -0.14 -10.22
N LEU A 15 -2.67 0.22 -9.62
CA LEU A 15 -2.72 0.93 -8.35
C LEU A 15 -2.14 0.06 -7.22
N ASP A 16 -2.52 -1.21 -7.15
CA ASP A 16 -2.02 -2.16 -6.16
C ASP A 16 -0.50 -2.35 -6.28
N ALA A 17 0.02 -2.48 -7.50
CA ALA A 17 1.46 -2.59 -7.75
C ALA A 17 2.19 -1.33 -7.26
N HIS A 18 1.74 -0.15 -7.67
CA HIS A 18 2.33 1.12 -7.28
C HIS A 18 2.28 1.35 -5.76
N LEU A 19 1.18 0.97 -5.12
CA LEU A 19 1.04 1.06 -3.67
C LEU A 19 2.09 0.19 -2.96
N ARG A 20 2.28 -1.06 -3.39
CA ARG A 20 3.30 -1.95 -2.81
C ARG A 20 4.71 -1.36 -2.96
N GLU A 21 5.02 -0.76 -4.11
CA GLU A 21 6.31 -0.09 -4.32
C GLU A 21 6.50 1.09 -3.36
N ILE A 22 5.48 1.95 -3.22
CA ILE A 22 5.54 3.09 -2.30
C ILE A 22 5.68 2.64 -0.84
N VAL A 23 4.91 1.63 -0.41
CA VAL A 23 5.00 1.08 0.95
C VAL A 23 6.37 0.44 1.16
N GLN A 24 6.88 -0.33 0.20
CA GLN A 24 8.21 -0.89 0.31
C GLN A 24 9.28 0.21 0.44
N TRP A 25 9.18 1.27 -0.35
CA TRP A 25 10.12 2.39 -0.31
C TRP A 25 10.08 3.18 1.02
N HIS A 26 8.89 3.48 1.54
CA HIS A 26 8.73 4.21 2.81
C HIS A 26 9.19 3.42 4.04
N PHE A 27 9.05 2.10 4.00
CA PHE A 27 9.40 1.19 5.10
C PHE A 27 10.74 0.48 4.87
N SER A 28 11.52 0.87 3.86
CA SER A 28 12.89 0.40 3.67
C SER A 28 13.82 1.04 4.70
N PRO A 29 14.67 0.29 5.40
CA PRO A 29 15.57 0.85 6.42
C PRO A 29 16.65 1.78 5.85
N GLU A 30 16.95 1.68 4.55
CA GLU A 30 18.01 2.44 3.88
C GLU A 30 17.53 3.80 3.34
N THR A 31 16.28 3.90 2.89
CA THR A 31 15.71 5.10 2.26
C THR A 31 14.43 5.60 2.94
N GLY A 32 13.88 4.81 3.85
CA GLY A 32 12.58 5.04 4.47
C GLY A 32 12.62 6.08 5.57
N CYS A 33 11.44 6.61 5.91
CA CYS A 33 11.32 7.61 6.94
C CYS A 33 11.45 6.97 8.33
N PRO A 34 12.27 7.52 9.24
CA PRO A 34 12.40 6.97 10.60
C PRO A 34 11.06 6.94 11.36
N PHE A 35 10.15 7.87 11.07
CA PHE A 35 8.79 7.86 11.62
C PHE A 35 8.02 6.59 11.24
N TRP A 36 8.03 6.21 9.96
CA TRP A 36 7.32 5.03 9.47
C TRP A 36 7.96 3.73 9.96
N LEU A 37 9.30 3.67 10.04
CA LEU A 37 10.01 2.53 10.60
C LEU A 37 9.69 2.32 12.08
N ASP A 38 9.60 3.40 12.87
CA ASP A 38 9.21 3.34 14.28
C ASP A 38 7.74 2.95 14.43
N TRP A 39 6.86 3.50 13.59
CA TRP A 39 5.45 3.14 13.55
C TRP A 39 5.24 1.64 13.25
N ALA A 40 5.96 1.08 12.26
CA ALA A 40 5.89 -0.34 11.92
C ALA A 40 6.37 -1.26 13.04
N LYS A 41 7.34 -0.81 13.85
CA LYS A 41 7.80 -1.57 15.02
C LYS A 41 6.75 -1.60 16.14
N LYS A 42 5.97 -0.52 16.30
CA LYS A 42 4.97 -0.38 17.37
C LYS A 42 3.62 -1.00 17.04
N ASN A 43 3.27 -1.03 15.75
CA ASN A 43 1.96 -1.50 15.30
C ASN A 43 2.11 -2.85 14.58
N PHE A 44 2.43 -2.81 13.30
CA PHE A 44 2.67 -4.00 12.46
C PHE A 44 3.42 -3.57 11.19
N ASP A 45 3.95 -4.53 10.43
CA ASP A 45 4.66 -4.25 9.18
C ASP A 45 3.67 -4.18 7.99
N PRO A 46 3.34 -2.98 7.48
CA PRO A 46 2.38 -2.85 6.40
C PRO A 46 2.88 -3.47 5.09
N ARG A 47 4.19 -3.70 4.92
CA ARG A 47 4.71 -4.41 3.73
C ARG A 47 4.22 -5.86 3.65
N LYS A 48 3.83 -6.45 4.78
CA LYS A 48 3.35 -7.83 4.86
C LYS A 48 1.83 -7.92 4.79
N GLU A 49 1.14 -6.96 5.41
CA GLU A 49 -0.32 -6.93 5.50
C GLU A 49 -0.98 -6.29 4.27
N ILE A 50 -0.36 -5.28 3.67
CA ILE A 50 -0.95 -4.52 2.57
C ILE A 50 -0.62 -5.17 1.24
N LYS A 51 -1.57 -5.96 0.71
CA LYS A 51 -1.44 -6.57 -0.62
C LYS A 51 -2.20 -5.79 -1.68
N SER A 52 -3.30 -5.16 -1.33
CA SER A 52 -4.07 -4.34 -2.27
C SER A 52 -4.50 -3.04 -1.62
N PHE A 53 -4.90 -2.06 -2.45
CA PHE A 53 -5.48 -0.81 -2.00
C PHE A 53 -6.72 -1.04 -1.12
N ALA A 54 -7.46 -2.12 -1.37
CA ALA A 54 -8.58 -2.53 -0.53
C ALA A 54 -8.17 -2.88 0.92
N ASP A 55 -6.94 -3.37 1.14
CA ASP A 55 -6.42 -3.60 2.50
C ASP A 55 -6.08 -2.29 3.19
N VAL A 56 -5.64 -1.28 2.44
CA VAL A 56 -5.43 0.08 2.98
C VAL A 56 -6.71 0.64 3.58
N LEU A 57 -7.85 0.42 2.90
CA LEU A 57 -9.17 0.87 3.36
C LEU A 57 -9.64 0.17 4.65
N LYS A 58 -9.05 -0.99 5.01
CA LYS A 58 -9.36 -1.69 6.26
C LYS A 58 -8.66 -1.09 7.47
N PHE A 59 -7.60 -0.29 7.28
CA PHE A 59 -6.99 0.44 8.37
C PHE A 59 -7.88 1.64 8.70
N ALA A 60 -8.86 1.40 9.56
CA ALA A 60 -9.72 2.44 10.10
C ALA A 60 -8.88 3.40 10.95
N HIS A 61 -8.66 4.60 10.41
CA HIS A 61 -8.03 5.76 11.05
C HIS A 61 -6.58 5.54 11.52
N PHE A 62 -5.66 6.21 10.82
CA PHE A 62 -4.37 6.64 11.37
C PHE A 62 -4.50 8.04 11.95
#